data_AF-A0A7S2NFF5-F1
#
_entry.id   AF-A0A7S2NFF5-F1
#
_cell.length_a   1.000
_cell.length_b   1.000
_cell.length_c   1.000
_cell.angle_alpha   90.00
_cell.angle_beta   90.00
_cell.angle_gamma   90.00
#
_symmetry.space_group_name_H-M   'P 1'
#
loop_
_entity.id
_entity.type
_entity.pdbx_description
1 polymer ?
#
loop_
_entity_poly.entity_id
_entity_poly.type
_entity_poly.pdbx_seq_one_letter_code
_entity_poly.pdbx_strand_id
1 'polypeptide(L)'
;DTERQLQAKLEILVKRVRDAKHLVVFTGAGISTAAGIPDFRGPSGIWTVQQAKEKQQAKAKSAAKRAAKKRALEVEEEAKTAAALSVSKVKVEVKAETAAAAEQAKAKAKAETDAKAEAQAEAGAKSGAEAVAV
;
A
#
# COMPACT_ATOMS: atom_id res chain seq x y z
N ASP A 1 -7.55 -45.63 19.13
CA ASP A 1 -7.03 -46.98 19.43
C ASP A 1 -7.59 -47.94 18.40
N THR A 2 -6.81 -48.93 17.97
CA THR A 2 -7.38 -50.09 17.27
C THR A 2 -8.15 -50.97 18.25
N GLU A 3 -9.10 -51.77 17.77
CA GLU A 3 -9.90 -52.67 18.61
C GLU A 3 -9.02 -53.56 19.52
N ARG A 4 -7.94 -54.08 18.95
CA ARG A 4 -6.96 -54.90 19.69
C ARG A 4 -6.28 -54.13 20.84
N GLN A 5 -5.94 -52.86 20.63
CA GLN A 5 -5.33 -52.02 21.67
C GLN A 5 -6.32 -51.68 22.78
N LEU A 6 -7.58 -51.43 22.43
CA LEU A 6 -8.64 -51.19 23.39
C LEU A 6 -8.85 -52.42 24.28
N GLN A 7 -8.98 -53.60 23.67
CA GLN A 7 -9.18 -54.85 24.39
C GLN A 7 -8.04 -55.15 25.37
N ALA A 8 -6.78 -54.97 24.94
CA ALA A 8 -5.62 -55.14 25.81
C ALA A 8 -5.62 -54.18 27.01
N LYS A 9 -6.00 -52.91 26.80
CA LYS A 9 -6.11 -51.93 27.90
C LYS A 9 -7.23 -52.30 28.88
N LEU A 10 -8.36 -52.77 28.37
CA LEU A 10 -9.49 -53.21 29.20
C LEU A 10 -9.13 -54.42 30.06
N GLU A 11 -8.46 -55.43 29.49
CA GLU A 11 -8.00 -56.60 30.23
C GLU A 11 -7.09 -56.21 31.41
N ILE A 12 -6.15 -55.29 31.17
CA ILE A 12 -5.26 -54.77 32.22
C ILE A 12 -6.05 -54.04 33.30
N LEU A 13 -6.98 -53.17 32.91
CA LEU A 13 -7.82 -52.41 33.86
C LEU A 13 -8.67 -53.36 34.71
N VAL A 14 -9.38 -54.29 34.09
CA VAL A 14 -10.25 -55.25 34.77
C VAL A 14 -9.45 -56.10 35.75
N LYS A 15 -8.25 -56.56 35.37
CA LYS A 15 -7.36 -57.29 36.27
C LYS A 15 -7.02 -56.45 37.51
N ARG A 16 -6.59 -55.20 37.33
CA ARG A 16 -6.25 -54.31 38.45
C ARG A 16 -7.43 -54.03 39.36
N VAL A 17 -8.64 -53.88 38.81
CA VAL A 17 -9.86 -53.68 39.60
C VAL A 17 -10.22 -54.92 40.41
N ARG A 18 -10.06 -56.13 39.84
CA ARG A 18 -10.33 -57.39 40.54
C ARG A 18 -9.33 -57.70 41.64
N ASP A 19 -8.06 -57.38 41.41
CA ASP A 19 -6.97 -57.66 42.37
C ASP A 19 -6.93 -56.64 43.52
N ALA A 20 -7.63 -55.50 43.40
CA ALA A 20 -7.63 -54.45 44.41
C ALA A 20 -8.48 -54.82 45.62
N LYS A 21 -7.89 -54.81 46.82
CA LYS A 21 -8.62 -54.98 48.09
C LYS A 21 -9.48 -53.78 48.46
N HIS A 22 -9.04 -52.58 48.07
CA HIS A 22 -9.73 -51.31 48.28
C HIS A 22 -9.59 -50.45 47.04
N LEU A 23 -10.71 -50.07 46.42
CA LEU A 23 -10.75 -49.24 45.21
C LEU A 23 -11.29 -47.84 45.56
N VAL A 24 -10.54 -46.80 45.20
CA VAL A 24 -10.98 -45.41 45.28
C VAL A 24 -10.88 -44.80 43.90
N VAL A 25 -11.95 -44.13 43.47
CA VAL A 25 -12.03 -43.53 42.14
C VAL A 25 -12.18 -42.03 42.27
N PHE A 26 -11.24 -41.27 41.70
CA PHE A 26 -11.37 -39.84 41.52
C PHE A 26 -12.04 -39.57 40.19
N THR A 27 -13.18 -38.88 40.23
CA THR A 27 -13.91 -38.47 39.03
C THR A 27 -13.85 -36.96 38.86
N GLY A 28 -14.06 -36.49 37.64
CA GLY A 28 -14.21 -35.08 37.31
C GLY A 28 -15.41 -34.86 36.39
N ALA A 29 -15.61 -33.63 35.92
CA ALA A 29 -16.75 -33.25 35.09
C ALA A 29 -16.93 -34.13 33.82
N GLY A 30 -15.85 -34.73 33.32
CA GLY A 30 -15.87 -35.61 32.15
C GLY A 30 -16.86 -36.78 32.25
N ILE A 31 -17.08 -37.35 33.44
CA ILE A 31 -18.01 -38.48 33.60
C ILE A 31 -19.47 -38.08 33.34
N SER A 32 -19.81 -36.81 33.54
CA SER A 32 -21.16 -36.28 33.39
C SER A 32 -21.46 -35.77 31.97
N THR A 33 -20.46 -35.77 31.07
CA THR A 33 -20.64 -35.32 29.68
C THR A 33 -21.63 -36.19 28.91
N ALA A 34 -21.65 -37.51 29.18
CA ALA A 34 -22.62 -38.43 28.60
C ALA A 34 -24.06 -38.14 29.05
N ALA A 35 -24.23 -37.50 30.22
CA ALA A 35 -25.53 -37.06 30.74
C ALA A 35 -25.92 -35.65 30.26
N GLY A 36 -25.17 -35.07 29.31
CA GLY A 36 -25.44 -33.75 28.76
C GLY A 36 -24.92 -32.58 29.59
N ILE A 37 -24.17 -32.84 30.68
CA ILE A 37 -23.53 -31.78 31.47
C ILE A 37 -22.18 -31.46 30.82
N PRO A 38 -21.97 -30.26 30.27
CA PRO A 38 -20.74 -29.92 29.58
C PRO A 38 -19.55 -29.86 30.54
N ASP A 39 -18.39 -30.29 30.07
CA ASP A 39 -17.14 -30.18 30.81
C ASP A 39 -16.43 -28.86 30.52
N PHE A 40 -15.29 -28.64 31.17
CA PHE A 40 -14.53 -27.40 31.00
C PHE A 40 -13.50 -27.49 29.88
N ARG A 41 -12.92 -28.67 29.64
CA ARG A 41 -11.69 -28.84 28.84
C ARG A 41 -11.84 -29.74 27.62
N GLY A 42 -12.98 -30.39 27.43
CA GLY A 42 -13.24 -31.23 26.27
C GLY A 42 -13.30 -30.42 24.96
N PRO A 43 -13.51 -31.10 23.82
CA PRO A 43 -13.62 -30.46 22.51
C PRO A 43 -14.72 -29.39 22.47
N SER A 44 -15.84 -29.66 23.14
CA SER A 44 -16.96 -28.74 23.36
C SER A 44 -16.93 -28.07 24.75
N GLY A 45 -15.80 -28.19 25.46
CA GLY A 45 -15.66 -27.69 26.81
C GLY A 45 -15.66 -26.17 26.87
N ILE A 46 -16.20 -25.62 27.96
CA ILE A 46 -16.44 -24.18 28.12
C ILE A 46 -15.17 -23.35 27.86
N TRP A 47 -14.03 -23.76 28.40
CA TRP A 47 -12.76 -23.02 28.24
C TRP A 47 -12.15 -23.21 26.87
N THR A 48 -12.32 -24.38 26.25
CA THR A 48 -11.86 -24.64 24.88
C THR A 48 -12.58 -23.73 23.89
N VAL A 49 -13.91 -23.63 24.02
CA VAL A 49 -14.75 -22.76 23.19
C VAL A 49 -14.41 -21.29 23.41
N GLN A 50 -14.20 -20.88 24.67
CA GLN A 50 -13.83 -19.50 24.99
C GLN A 50 -12.48 -19.10 24.38
N GLN A 51 -11.44 -19.93 24.53
CA GLN A 51 -10.13 -19.67 23.92
C GLN A 51 -10.18 -19.63 22.40
N ALA A 52 -11.01 -20.49 21.78
CA ALA A 52 -11.21 -20.46 20.34
C ALA A 52 -11.82 -19.13 19.88
N LYS A 53 -12.84 -18.64 20.59
CA LYS A 53 -13.47 -17.34 20.33
C LYS A 53 -12.46 -16.19 20.48
N GLU A 54 -11.66 -16.19 21.54
CA GLU A 54 -10.64 -15.16 21.77
C GLU A 54 -9.59 -15.14 20.64
N LYS A 55 -9.11 -16.31 20.20
CA LYS A 55 -8.18 -16.42 19.07
C LYS A 55 -8.80 -15.91 17.77
N GLN A 56 -10.06 -16.23 17.51
CA GLN A 56 -10.78 -15.72 16.34
C GLN A 56 -10.92 -14.21 16.37
N GLN A 57 -11.27 -13.63 17.53
CA GLN A 57 -11.37 -12.18 17.71
C GLN A 57 -10.01 -11.49 17.53
N ALA A 58 -8.92 -12.05 18.07
CA ALA A 58 -7.57 -11.52 17.88
C ALA A 58 -7.14 -11.54 16.39
N LYS A 59 -7.46 -12.63 15.68
CA LYS A 59 -7.23 -12.73 14.22
C LYS A 59 -8.04 -11.70 13.45
N ALA A 60 -9.32 -11.51 13.78
CA ALA A 60 -10.17 -10.52 13.12
C ALA A 60 -9.66 -9.08 13.35
N LYS A 61 -9.29 -8.74 14.59
CA LYS A 61 -8.73 -7.41 14.93
C LYS A 61 -7.43 -7.12 14.18
N SER A 62 -6.52 -8.10 14.09
CA SER A 62 -5.27 -7.94 13.36
C SER A 62 -5.47 -7.85 11.84
N ALA A 63 -6.41 -8.61 11.27
CA ALA A 63 -6.79 -8.50 9.86
C ALA A 63 -7.40 -7.13 9.52
N ALA A 64 -8.33 -6.64 10.34
CA ALA A 64 -8.92 -5.31 10.18
C ALA A 64 -7.87 -4.19 10.27
N LYS A 65 -6.94 -4.27 11.23
CA LYS A 65 -5.82 -3.31 11.37
C LYS A 65 -4.93 -3.30 10.14
N ARG A 66 -4.63 -4.47 9.56
CA ARG A 66 -3.83 -4.58 8.32
C ARG A 66 -4.57 -3.99 7.12
N ALA A 67 -5.87 -4.24 6.99
CA ALA A 67 -6.68 -3.66 5.91
C ALA A 67 -6.77 -2.13 6.01
N ALA A 68 -6.99 -1.59 7.22
CA ALA A 68 -7.00 -0.14 7.45
C ALA A 68 -5.64 0.50 7.15
N LYS A 69 -4.54 -0.13 7.60
CA LYS A 69 -3.17 0.35 7.31
C LYS A 69 -2.87 0.32 5.80
N LYS A 70 -3.32 -0.70 5.08
CA LYS A 70 -3.16 -0.81 3.62
C LYS A 70 -3.89 0.32 2.90
N ARG A 71 -5.15 0.58 3.26
CA ARG A 71 -5.93 1.70 2.69
C ARG A 71 -5.30 3.07 2.99
N ALA A 72 -4.79 3.28 4.20
CA ALA A 72 -4.12 4.53 4.55
C ALA A 72 -2.83 4.75 3.73
N LEU A 73 -2.03 3.68 3.51
CA LEU A 73 -0.84 3.74 2.66
C LEU A 73 -1.19 3.98 1.19
N GLU A 74 -2.28 3.38 0.69
CA GLU A 74 -2.76 3.59 -0.68
C GLU A 74 -3.24 5.04 -0.90
N VAL A 75 -3.98 5.62 0.07
CA VAL A 75 -4.39 7.04 0.03
C VAL A 75 -3.18 7.97 0.06
N GLU A 76 -2.12 7.63 0.81
CA GLU A 76 -0.89 8.43 0.84
C GLU A 76 -0.12 8.36 -0.48
N GLU A 77 -0.07 7.19 -1.13
CA GLU A 77 0.52 7.01 -2.46
C GLU A 77 -0.27 7.73 -3.57
N GLU A 78 -1.61 7.69 -3.51
CA GLU A 78 -2.49 8.43 -4.42
C GLU A 78 -2.32 9.95 -4.25
N ALA A 79 -2.17 10.44 -3.01
CA ALA A 79 -1.90 11.85 -2.75
C ALA A 79 -0.52 12.29 -3.28
N LYS A 80 0.52 11.44 -3.13
CA LYS A 80 1.88 11.73 -3.65
C LYS A 80 1.92 11.75 -5.18
N THR A 81 1.24 10.83 -5.84
CA THR A 81 1.16 10.79 -7.31
C THR A 81 0.37 11.97 -7.88
N ALA A 82 -0.73 12.38 -7.23
CA ALA A 82 -1.47 13.59 -7.58
C ALA A 82 -0.61 14.87 -7.42
N ALA A 83 0.18 14.98 -6.33
CA ALA A 83 1.11 16.08 -6.14
C ALA A 83 2.19 16.13 -7.23
N ALA A 84 2.77 14.99 -7.62
CA ALA A 84 3.77 14.92 -8.70
C ALA A 84 3.20 15.37 -10.06
N LEU A 85 1.95 15.02 -10.37
CA LEU A 85 1.28 15.43 -11.60
C LEU A 85 0.98 16.95 -11.62
N SER A 86 0.65 17.53 -10.46
CA SER A 86 0.43 18.97 -10.33
C SER A 86 1.70 19.81 -10.53
N VAL A 87 2.85 19.33 -10.04
CA VAL A 87 4.16 19.98 -10.25
C VAL A 87 4.60 19.89 -11.72
N SER A 88 4.26 18.78 -12.38
CA SER A 88 4.54 18.57 -13.80
C SER A 88 3.76 19.55 -14.70
N LYS A 89 2.53 19.92 -14.31
CA LYS A 89 1.68 20.88 -15.04
C LYS A 89 2.23 22.31 -14.99
N VAL A 90 2.68 22.77 -13.82
CA VAL A 90 3.34 24.08 -13.66
C VAL A 90 4.63 24.18 -14.49
N LYS A 91 5.39 23.10 -14.63
CA LYS A 91 6.64 23.09 -15.39
C LYS A 91 6.45 23.17 -16.92
N VAL A 92 5.29 22.75 -17.43
CA VAL A 92 4.93 22.88 -18.85
C VAL A 92 4.44 24.30 -19.17
N GLU A 93 3.67 24.92 -18.27
CA GLU A 93 3.14 26.28 -18.48
C GLU A 93 4.24 27.35 -18.47
N VAL A 94 5.23 27.25 -17.57
CA VAL A 94 6.37 28.21 -17.57
C VAL A 94 7.25 28.06 -18.82
N LYS A 95 7.31 26.86 -19.43
CA LYS A 95 8.10 26.64 -20.66
C LYS A 95 7.37 27.12 -21.92
N ALA A 96 6.04 27.07 -21.93
CA ALA A 96 5.22 27.59 -23.03
C ALA A 96 5.33 29.12 -23.17
N GLU A 97 5.40 29.85 -22.05
CA GLU A 97 5.58 31.31 -22.09
C GLU A 97 6.98 31.73 -22.55
N THR A 98 8.03 30.97 -22.19
CA THR A 98 9.42 31.27 -22.66
C THR A 98 9.71 30.86 -24.10
N ALA A 99 8.93 29.94 -24.69
CA ALA A 99 9.06 29.57 -26.10
C ALA A 99 8.36 30.58 -27.04
N ALA A 100 7.26 31.19 -26.61
CA ALA A 100 6.58 32.24 -27.38
C ALA A 100 7.42 33.54 -27.49
N ALA A 101 8.20 33.88 -26.46
CA ALA A 101 9.10 35.03 -26.50
C ALA A 101 10.34 34.83 -27.41
N ALA A 102 10.75 33.58 -27.65
CA ALA A 102 11.92 33.27 -28.49
C ALA A 102 11.60 33.25 -30.01
N GLU A 103 10.34 33.05 -30.39
CA GLU A 103 9.90 33.00 -31.80
C GLU A 103 9.64 34.41 -32.36
N GLN A 104 9.12 35.33 -31.54
CA GLN A 104 8.93 36.74 -31.93
C GLN A 104 10.24 37.51 -32.16
N ALA A 105 11.35 37.07 -31.56
CA ALA A 105 12.68 37.66 -31.81
C ALA A 105 13.27 37.23 -33.18
N LYS A 106 12.88 36.07 -33.72
CA LYS A 106 13.38 35.59 -35.02
C LYS A 106 12.59 36.12 -36.22
N ALA A 107 11.31 36.45 -36.05
CA ALA A 107 10.51 37.07 -37.11
C ALA A 107 10.89 38.55 -37.39
N LYS A 108 11.47 39.26 -36.42
CA LYS A 108 11.89 40.67 -36.59
C LYS A 108 13.23 40.84 -37.31
N ALA A 109 14.08 39.82 -37.37
CA ALA A 109 15.41 39.90 -37.98
C ALA A 109 15.43 39.59 -39.49
N LYS A 110 14.33 39.14 -40.10
CA LYS A 110 14.28 38.78 -41.53
C LYS A 110 13.55 39.80 -42.42
N ALA A 111 12.99 40.87 -41.84
CA ALA A 111 12.31 41.93 -42.60
C ALA A 111 13.21 43.12 -42.97
N GLU A 112 14.45 43.20 -42.47
CA GLU A 112 15.38 44.32 -42.71
C GLU A 112 16.49 44.04 -43.73
N THR A 113 16.57 42.82 -44.30
CA THR A 113 17.59 42.46 -45.31
C THR A 113 17.15 42.60 -46.77
N ASP A 114 15.87 42.86 -47.05
CA ASP A 114 15.36 43.07 -48.42
C ASP A 114 15.07 44.55 -48.75
N ALA A 115 15.35 45.49 -47.84
CA ALA A 115 15.21 46.93 -48.07
C ALA A 115 16.53 47.66 -48.41
N LYS A 116 17.65 46.94 -48.56
CA LYS A 116 18.98 47.52 -48.78
C LYS A 116 19.73 46.92 -49.98
N ALA A 117 19.02 46.73 -51.09
CA ALA A 117 19.62 46.41 -52.40
C ALA A 117 19.18 47.36 -53.55
N GLU A 118 18.18 48.24 -53.34
CA GLU A 118 17.73 49.26 -54.30
C GLU A 118 18.00 50.69 -53.78
N ALA A 119 19.22 50.98 -53.33
CA ALA A 119 19.62 52.34 -52.96
C ALA A 119 21.11 52.64 -53.17
N GLN A 120 21.77 51.93 -54.09
CA GLN A 120 23.17 52.18 -54.48
C GLN A 120 23.33 52.13 -56.01
N ALA A 121 22.65 53.04 -56.70
CA ALA A 121 22.93 53.36 -58.11
C ALA A 121 22.57 54.81 -58.46
N GLU A 122 22.73 55.78 -57.55
CA GLU A 122 22.66 57.21 -57.89
C GLU A 122 23.28 58.07 -56.77
N ALA A 123 24.61 58.17 -56.71
CA ALA A 123 25.34 59.23 -56.00
C ALA A 123 26.85 59.09 -56.23
N GLY A 124 27.25 59.03 -57.49
CA GLY A 124 28.65 59.09 -57.89
C GLY A 124 28.85 60.26 -58.84
N ALA A 125 29.06 61.46 -58.29
CA ALA A 125 29.93 62.53 -58.83
C ALA A 125 29.48 63.91 -58.35
N LYS A 126 30.49 64.73 -58.05
CA LYS A 126 30.50 66.18 -57.74
C LYS A 126 30.42 66.47 -56.23
N SER A 127 31.58 66.53 -55.57
CA SER A 127 32.41 67.75 -55.40
C SER A 127 31.72 68.73 -54.45
N GLY A 128 32.22 69.00 -53.25
CA GLY A 128 33.53 69.55 -52.95
C GLY A 128 33.30 70.82 -52.10
N ALA A 129 34.34 71.25 -51.38
CA ALA A 129 34.41 72.46 -50.52
C ALA A 129 33.69 72.33 -49.17
N GLU A 130 34.47 72.24 -48.08
CA GLU A 130 34.81 73.35 -47.17
C GLU A 130 33.70 73.55 -46.12
N ALA A 131 33.93 73.92 -44.86
CA ALA A 131 35.07 74.10 -43.98
C ALA A 131 34.45 74.66 -42.70
N VAL A 132 35.06 74.40 -41.52
CA VAL A 132 35.07 75.33 -40.36
C VAL A 132 33.71 75.54 -39.65
N ALA A 133 33.57 75.74 -38.34
CA ALA A 133 34.33 75.53 -37.11
C ALA A 133 33.37 75.98 -35.99
N VAL A 134 33.69 75.57 -34.76
CA VAL A 134 33.15 76.02 -33.46
C VAL A 134 31.84 75.37 -33.02
#